data_AF-A0AAU5TWB1-F1
#
_entry.id   AF-A0AAU5TWB1-F1
#
_cell.length_a   1.000
_cell.length_b   1.000
_cell.length_c   1.000
_cell.angle_alpha   90.00
_cell.angle_beta   90.00
_cell.angle_gamma   90.00
#
_symmetry.space_group_name_H-M   'P 1'
#
loop_
_entity.id
_entity.type
_entity.pdbx_description
1 polymer ?
#
loop_
_entity_poly.entity_id
_entity_poly.type
_entity_poly.pdbx_seq_one_letter_code
_entity_poly.pdbx_strand_id
1 'polypeptide(L)'
;MAVPGIIPIAYEPHGRTEAIGLYAEGQFLGSVTYAFPKGFRPDDGWEEQKRLYSVLHTFDAEGGYRDSEIWCAGTWAEQQRDASVLARARAHLATRLRSLPRRTYTDIAIRPFELVLDGVLFGLVTGEEDGEGWAELYPDRLGFGAPWDGSYDA
;
A
#
# COMPACT_ATOMS: atom_id res chain seq x y z
N MET A 1 -0.60 22.15 8.10
CA MET A 1 0.83 22.02 8.52
C MET A 1 1.65 21.55 7.33
N ALA A 2 2.94 21.89 7.22
CA ALA A 2 3.78 21.35 6.13
C ALA A 2 3.95 19.83 6.25
N VAL A 3 4.06 19.14 5.12
CA VAL A 3 4.28 17.69 5.08
C VAL A 3 5.70 17.35 5.56
N PRO A 4 5.87 16.44 6.53
CA PRO A 4 7.20 16.04 7.00
C PRO A 4 7.91 15.19 5.93
N GLY A 5 9.24 15.21 5.93
CA GLY A 5 10.05 14.40 5.01
C GLY A 5 9.97 12.89 5.30
N ILE A 6 9.46 12.50 6.46
CA ILE A 6 9.18 11.12 6.87
C ILE A 6 7.75 11.12 7.44
N ILE A 7 6.88 10.31 6.86
CA ILE A 7 5.48 10.18 7.25
C ILE A 7 5.36 8.98 8.19
N PRO A 8 4.89 9.16 9.44
CA PRO A 8 4.57 8.04 10.31
C PRO A 8 3.32 7.32 9.80
N ILE A 9 3.28 6.01 10.00
CA ILE A 9 2.12 5.16 9.72
C ILE A 9 1.95 4.24 10.93
N ALA A 10 0.81 4.39 11.62
CA ALA A 10 0.50 3.59 12.78
C ALA A 10 0.14 2.16 12.37
N TYR A 11 0.66 1.19 13.12
CA TYR A 11 0.29 -0.20 12.99
C TYR A 11 -1.08 -0.43 13.61
N GLU A 12 -2.03 -0.85 12.78
CA GLU A 12 -3.38 -1.17 13.21
C GLU A 12 -3.67 -2.67 13.03
N PRO A 13 -3.67 -3.46 14.13
CA PRO A 13 -4.09 -4.85 14.08
C PRO A 13 -5.51 -4.97 13.52
N HIS A 14 -5.71 -5.85 12.54
CA HIS A 14 -7.01 -6.05 11.85
C HIS A 14 -7.51 -4.82 11.07
N GLY A 15 -6.65 -3.82 10.86
CA GLY A 15 -6.91 -2.62 10.07
C GLY A 15 -6.31 -2.66 8.67
N ARG A 16 -6.30 -1.51 7.97
CA ARG A 16 -5.67 -1.39 6.64
C ARG A 16 -4.15 -1.43 6.70
N THR A 17 -3.57 -1.08 7.84
CA THR A 17 -2.13 -1.07 8.10
C THR A 17 -1.68 -2.28 8.93
N GLU A 18 -2.42 -3.39 8.91
CA GLU A 18 -2.09 -4.61 9.69
C GLU A 18 -0.80 -5.31 9.27
N ALA A 19 -0.28 -5.00 8.07
CA ALA A 19 0.88 -5.66 7.49
C ALA A 19 2.08 -4.72 7.33
N ILE A 20 2.37 -3.93 8.37
CA ILE A 20 3.53 -3.03 8.43
C ILE A 20 4.49 -3.38 9.57
N GLY A 21 5.76 -2.96 9.47
CA GLY A 21 6.70 -3.05 10.58
C GLY A 21 8.16 -3.06 10.18
N LEU A 22 8.99 -3.70 11.00
CA LEU A 22 10.44 -3.79 10.82
C LEU A 22 10.88 -5.19 10.39
N TYR A 23 11.95 -5.27 9.61
CA TYR A 23 12.69 -6.50 9.29
C TYR A 23 14.20 -6.25 9.40
N ALA A 24 15.03 -7.28 9.25
CA ALA A 24 16.47 -7.19 9.54
C ALA A 24 17.22 -6.07 8.80
N GLU A 25 16.74 -5.63 7.64
CA GLU A 25 17.42 -4.61 6.83
C GLU A 25 16.68 -3.26 6.78
N GLY A 26 15.52 -3.12 7.44
CA GLY A 26 14.76 -1.86 7.45
C GLY A 26 13.28 -2.03 7.79
N GLN A 27 12.41 -1.36 7.04
CA GLN A 27 10.96 -1.32 7.27
C GLN A 27 10.19 -1.98 6.11
N PHE A 28 8.96 -2.43 6.35
CA PHE A 28 8.09 -3.01 5.32
C PHE A 28 6.65 -2.50 5.44
N LEU A 29 5.97 -2.43 4.29
CA LEU A 29 4.54 -2.15 4.18
C LEU A 29 3.94 -3.14 3.19
N GLY A 30 3.01 -3.97 3.66
CA GLY A 30 2.28 -4.92 2.84
C GLY A 30 0.79 -4.58 2.75
N SER A 31 0.16 -4.87 1.61
CA SER A 31 -1.29 -4.76 1.46
C SER A 31 -1.85 -5.73 0.41
N VAL A 32 -3.15 -6.01 0.53
CA VAL A 32 -3.94 -6.66 -0.53
C VAL A 32 -5.03 -5.68 -0.93
N THR A 33 -4.98 -5.20 -2.17
CA THR A 33 -5.75 -4.02 -2.57
C THR A 33 -6.28 -4.14 -4.00
N TYR A 34 -7.42 -3.49 -4.25
CA TYR A 34 -7.94 -3.37 -5.60
C TYR A 34 -7.52 -2.05 -6.21
N ALA A 35 -7.11 -2.08 -7.46
CA ALA A 35 -6.76 -0.88 -8.18
C ALA A 35 -7.26 -0.90 -9.62
N PHE A 36 -7.50 0.30 -10.14
CA PHE A 36 -7.74 0.54 -11.56
C PHE A 36 -6.47 1.13 -12.17
N PRO A 37 -6.15 0.80 -13.43
CA PRO A 37 -5.15 1.54 -14.19
C PRO A 37 -5.48 3.03 -14.22
N LYS A 38 -4.46 3.88 -14.11
CA LYS A 38 -4.58 5.34 -14.12
C LYS A 38 -5.28 5.80 -15.40
N GLY A 39 -6.26 6.68 -15.22
CA GLY A 39 -7.06 7.22 -16.33
C GLY A 39 -8.21 6.32 -16.79
N PHE A 40 -8.40 5.14 -16.19
CA PHE A 40 -9.59 4.34 -16.44
C PHE A 40 -10.83 5.08 -15.91
N ARG A 41 -11.83 5.21 -16.77
CA ARG A 41 -13.16 5.72 -16.41
C ARG A 41 -14.07 4.51 -16.27
N PRO A 42 -14.83 4.37 -15.16
CA PRO A 42 -15.75 3.26 -15.00
C PRO A 42 -16.92 3.41 -15.97
N ASP A 43 -16.76 2.84 -17.16
CA ASP A 43 -17.83 2.52 -18.11
C ASP A 43 -18.11 1.00 -18.09
N ASP A 44 -18.82 0.51 -19.11
CA ASP A 44 -19.12 -0.91 -19.26
C ASP A 44 -17.81 -1.74 -19.33
N GLY A 45 -17.67 -2.74 -18.46
CA GLY A 45 -16.48 -3.60 -18.40
C GLY A 45 -15.48 -3.29 -17.28
N TRP A 46 -15.81 -2.36 -16.36
CA TRP A 46 -14.95 -2.03 -15.21
C TRP A 46 -14.53 -3.24 -14.35
N GLU A 47 -15.36 -4.29 -14.28
CA GLU A 47 -15.06 -5.51 -13.52
C GLU A 47 -13.82 -6.25 -14.05
N GLU A 48 -13.56 -6.17 -15.36
CA GLU A 48 -12.37 -6.75 -16.00
C GLU A 48 -11.14 -5.85 -15.81
N GLN A 49 -11.32 -4.58 -15.42
CA GLN A 49 -10.24 -3.61 -15.25
C GLN A 49 -9.86 -3.39 -13.78
N LYS A 50 -10.77 -3.67 -12.84
CA LYS A 50 -10.48 -3.64 -11.40
C LYS A 50 -9.64 -4.86 -11.03
N ARG A 51 -8.35 -4.67 -10.79
CA ARG A 51 -7.39 -5.74 -10.50
C ARG A 51 -7.12 -5.85 -9.01
N LEU A 52 -6.97 -7.07 -8.53
CA LEU A 52 -6.57 -7.38 -7.17
C LEU A 52 -5.06 -7.59 -7.11
N TYR A 53 -4.36 -6.83 -6.27
CA TYR A 53 -2.93 -6.91 -6.07
C TYR A 53 -2.58 -7.40 -4.66
N SER A 54 -1.49 -8.17 -4.58
CA SER A 54 -0.69 -8.37 -3.38
C SER A 54 0.55 -7.50 -3.52
N VAL A 55 0.81 -6.65 -2.52
CA VAL A 55 1.88 -5.66 -2.55
C VAL A 55 2.74 -5.81 -1.30
N LEU A 56 4.06 -5.80 -1.45
CA LEU A 56 5.02 -5.65 -0.37
C LEU A 56 6.08 -4.63 -0.78
N HIS A 57 6.07 -3.48 -0.12
CA HIS A 57 7.13 -2.48 -0.20
C HIS A 57 8.15 -2.72 0.91
N THR A 58 9.43 -2.50 0.58
CA THR A 58 10.53 -2.52 1.53
C THR A 58 11.27 -1.19 1.51
N PHE A 59 11.74 -0.80 2.69
CA PHE A 59 12.43 0.45 2.94
C PHE A 59 13.70 0.17 3.74
N ASP A 60 14.66 1.10 3.68
CA ASP A 60 15.77 1.11 4.61
C ASP A 60 15.35 1.51 6.04
N ALA A 61 16.29 1.48 6.97
CA ALA A 61 16.05 1.84 8.36
C ALA A 61 15.63 3.32 8.55
N GLU A 62 15.94 4.20 7.60
CA GLU A 62 15.55 5.61 7.61
C GLU A 62 14.25 5.88 6.85
N GLY A 63 13.59 4.83 6.34
CA GLY A 63 12.34 4.94 5.60
C GLY A 63 12.53 5.28 4.11
N GLY A 64 13.75 5.24 3.59
CA GLY A 64 14.02 5.36 2.16
C GLY A 64 13.52 4.13 1.39
N TYR A 65 12.77 4.35 0.31
CA TYR A 65 12.28 3.29 -0.57
C TYR A 65 13.43 2.44 -1.11
N ARG A 66 13.27 1.11 -1.08
CA ARG A 66 14.22 0.15 -1.66
C ARG A 66 13.65 -0.61 -2.84
N ASP A 67 12.59 -1.37 -2.60
CA ASP A 67 12.02 -2.26 -3.60
C ASP A 67 10.56 -2.61 -3.31
N SER A 68 9.87 -3.13 -4.32
CA SER A 68 8.48 -3.58 -4.24
C SER A 68 8.30 -4.94 -4.91
N GLU A 69 7.66 -5.86 -4.20
CA GLU A 69 7.09 -7.05 -4.81
C GLU A 69 5.59 -6.86 -4.99
N ILE A 70 5.15 -6.70 -6.24
CA ILE A 70 3.75 -6.48 -6.61
C ILE A 70 3.29 -7.62 -7.51
N TRP A 71 2.20 -8.27 -7.13
CA TRP A 71 1.62 -9.39 -7.88
C TRP A 71 0.13 -9.20 -8.10
N CYS A 72 -0.31 -9.24 -9.36
CA CYS A 72 -1.72 -9.24 -9.74
C CYS A 72 -2.30 -10.65 -9.60
N ALA A 73 -3.25 -10.84 -8.69
CA ALA A 73 -3.91 -12.11 -8.45
C ALA A 73 -5.05 -12.41 -9.43
N GLY A 74 -5.54 -11.39 -10.13
CA GLY A 74 -6.64 -11.45 -11.08
C GLY A 74 -7.51 -10.19 -11.06
N THR A 75 -8.60 -10.21 -11.81
CA THR A 75 -9.60 -9.13 -11.89
C THR A 75 -10.79 -9.38 -10.96
N TRP A 76 -11.61 -8.34 -10.74
CA TRP A 76 -12.88 -8.48 -10.03
C TRP A 76 -13.80 -9.47 -10.73
N ALA A 77 -13.91 -9.41 -12.07
CA ALA A 77 -14.68 -10.36 -12.86
C ALA A 77 -14.20 -11.81 -12.71
N GLU A 78 -12.89 -12.04 -12.61
CA GLU A 78 -12.34 -13.37 -12.30
C GLU A 78 -12.71 -13.81 -10.88
N GLN A 79 -12.63 -12.93 -9.89
CA GLN A 79 -13.00 -13.27 -8.52
C GLN A 79 -14.49 -13.64 -8.38
N GLN A 80 -15.38 -12.97 -9.12
CA GLN A 80 -16.80 -13.31 -9.13
C GLN A 80 -17.06 -14.73 -9.63
N ARG A 81 -16.17 -15.27 -10.49
CA ARG A 81 -16.22 -16.64 -11.00
C ARG A 81 -15.46 -17.64 -10.12
N ASP A 82 -14.39 -17.18 -9.47
CA ASP A 82 -13.52 -17.97 -8.61
C ASP A 82 -13.17 -17.20 -7.33
N ALA A 83 -13.85 -17.56 -6.24
CA ALA A 83 -13.62 -16.97 -4.92
C ALA A 83 -12.18 -17.20 -4.38
N SER A 84 -11.39 -18.10 -4.99
CA SER A 84 -10.00 -18.35 -4.59
C SER A 84 -9.06 -17.19 -4.91
N VAL A 85 -9.41 -16.28 -5.82
CA VAL A 85 -8.58 -15.13 -6.23
C VAL A 85 -8.11 -14.32 -5.01
N LEU A 86 -9.03 -13.97 -4.11
CA LEU A 86 -8.70 -13.25 -2.87
C LEU A 86 -7.81 -14.07 -1.93
N ALA A 87 -8.09 -15.37 -1.78
CA ALA A 87 -7.30 -16.26 -0.95
C ALA A 87 -5.87 -16.39 -1.47
N ARG A 88 -5.69 -16.45 -2.80
CA ARG A 88 -4.37 -16.48 -3.46
C ARG A 88 -3.60 -15.19 -3.23
N ALA A 89 -4.22 -14.02 -3.36
CA ALA A 89 -3.59 -12.73 -3.07
C ALA A 89 -3.08 -12.66 -1.62
N ARG A 90 -3.91 -13.05 -0.66
CA ARG A 90 -3.55 -13.11 0.76
C ARG A 90 -2.45 -14.11 1.05
N ALA A 91 -2.51 -15.30 0.45
CA ALA A 91 -1.50 -16.34 0.62
C ALA A 91 -0.15 -15.92 0.02
N HIS A 92 -0.16 -15.22 -1.13
CA HIS A 92 1.04 -14.64 -1.73
C HIS A 92 1.68 -13.63 -0.79
N LEU A 93 0.92 -12.63 -0.31
CA LEU A 93 1.42 -11.63 0.65
C LEU A 93 1.99 -12.30 1.90
N ALA A 94 1.25 -13.23 2.50
CA ALA A 94 1.69 -13.94 3.71
C ALA A 94 3.01 -14.70 3.49
N THR A 95 3.21 -15.25 2.29
CA THR A 95 4.46 -15.92 1.91
C THR A 95 5.62 -14.93 1.82
N ARG A 96 5.42 -13.78 1.18
CA ARG A 96 6.44 -12.72 1.07
C ARG A 96 6.80 -12.10 2.41
N LEU A 97 5.80 -11.89 3.26
CA LEU A 97 6.04 -11.45 4.63
C LEU A 97 6.92 -12.47 5.36
N ARG A 98 6.58 -13.78 5.31
CA ARG A 98 7.37 -14.84 5.97
C ARG A 98 8.82 -14.94 5.51
N SER A 99 9.14 -14.53 4.28
CA SER A 99 10.53 -14.48 3.82
C SER A 99 11.34 -13.30 4.39
N LEU A 100 10.69 -12.30 5.00
CA LEU A 100 11.40 -11.20 5.65
C LEU A 100 12.07 -11.67 6.95
N PRO A 101 13.41 -11.58 7.06
CA PRO A 101 14.13 -12.02 8.26
C PRO A 101 13.82 -11.12 9.46
N ARG A 102 13.65 -11.74 10.64
CA ARG A 102 13.45 -11.05 11.93
C ARG A 102 12.32 -10.00 11.92
N ARG A 103 11.23 -10.32 11.22
CA ARG A 103 10.09 -9.42 11.07
C ARG A 103 9.34 -9.19 12.39
N THR A 104 9.04 -7.94 12.70
CA THR A 104 8.19 -7.51 13.83
C THR A 104 7.15 -6.51 13.33
N TYR A 105 5.88 -6.69 13.70
CA TYR A 105 4.81 -5.76 13.38
C TYR A 105 4.78 -4.61 14.39
N THR A 106 4.86 -3.38 13.90
CA THR A 106 4.94 -2.14 14.71
C THR A 106 4.81 -0.93 13.78
N ASP A 107 4.66 0.27 14.34
CA ASP A 107 4.60 1.51 13.58
C ASP A 107 5.84 1.67 12.70
N ILE A 108 5.67 2.31 11.55
CA ILE A 108 6.75 2.64 10.62
C ILE A 108 6.78 4.13 10.35
N ALA A 109 7.88 4.61 9.81
CA ALA A 109 8.05 5.98 9.38
C ALA A 109 8.83 5.99 8.07
N ILE A 110 8.16 6.33 6.97
CA ILE A 110 8.71 6.19 5.61
C ILE A 110 8.73 7.52 4.86
N ARG A 111 9.68 7.66 3.94
CA ARG A 111 9.72 8.80 3.03
C ARG A 111 8.69 8.61 1.90
N PRO A 112 8.10 9.70 1.37
CA PRO A 112 7.28 9.63 0.17
C PRO A 112 8.00 8.93 -0.98
N PHE A 113 7.25 8.14 -1.73
CA PHE A 113 7.77 7.38 -2.88
C PHE A 113 6.65 7.11 -3.88
N GLU A 114 7.04 6.92 -5.14
CA GLU A 114 6.09 6.64 -6.22
C GLU A 114 6.63 5.52 -7.11
N LEU A 115 5.77 4.55 -7.40
CA LEU A 115 6.01 3.48 -8.35
C LEU A 115 4.76 3.29 -9.20
N VAL A 116 4.93 3.24 -10.52
CA VAL A 116 3.84 2.90 -11.44
C VAL A 116 4.11 1.53 -12.05
N LEU A 117 3.20 0.58 -11.86
CA LEU A 117 3.24 -0.75 -12.45
C LEU A 117 1.90 -1.06 -13.11
N ASP A 118 1.93 -1.54 -14.35
CA ASP A 118 0.73 -1.83 -15.14
C ASP A 118 -0.28 -0.67 -15.20
N GLY A 119 0.22 0.56 -15.18
CA GLY A 119 -0.57 1.78 -15.15
C GLY A 119 -1.19 2.11 -13.80
N VAL A 120 -1.00 1.30 -12.76
CA VAL A 120 -1.47 1.55 -11.39
C VAL A 120 -0.38 2.26 -10.58
N LEU A 121 -0.77 3.28 -9.82
CA LEU A 121 0.11 3.97 -8.88
C LEU A 121 0.14 3.22 -7.54
N PHE A 122 1.36 2.90 -7.10
CA PHE A 122 1.66 2.36 -5.79
C PHE A 122 2.67 3.30 -5.13
N GLY A 123 2.29 3.93 -4.03
CA GLY A 123 3.17 4.95 -3.44
C GLY A 123 2.51 5.75 -2.35
N LEU A 124 3.35 6.39 -1.54
CA LEU A 124 2.94 7.42 -0.60
C LEU A 124 3.23 8.77 -1.23
N VAL A 125 2.19 9.40 -1.78
CA VAL A 125 2.27 10.67 -2.52
C VAL A 125 1.93 11.82 -1.58
N THR A 126 2.60 12.96 -1.75
CA THR A 126 2.35 14.15 -0.95
C THR A 126 1.89 15.32 -1.79
N GLY A 127 1.08 16.19 -1.21
CA GLY A 127 0.71 17.46 -1.82
C GLY A 127 0.30 18.49 -0.78
N GLU A 128 -0.24 19.60 -1.27
CA GLU A 128 -0.78 20.68 -0.45
C GLU A 128 -2.13 21.10 -1.04
N GLU A 129 -3.14 21.26 -0.18
CA GLU A 129 -4.47 21.75 -0.52
C GLU A 129 -4.90 22.78 0.53
N ASP A 130 -5.37 23.96 0.09
CA ASP A 130 -5.77 25.06 0.98
C ASP A 130 -4.74 25.45 2.06
N GLY A 131 -3.44 25.28 1.77
CA GLY A 131 -2.34 25.55 2.70
C GLY A 131 -2.10 24.45 3.74
N GLU A 132 -2.78 23.32 3.61
CA GLU A 132 -2.61 22.12 4.41
C GLU A 132 -1.91 21.01 3.60
N GLY A 133 -0.79 20.52 4.13
CA GLY A 133 -0.09 19.39 3.55
C GLY A 133 -0.83 18.08 3.79
N TRP A 134 -0.84 17.21 2.79
CA TRP A 134 -1.41 15.87 2.85
C TRP A 134 -0.44 14.83 2.32
N ALA A 135 -0.58 13.59 2.78
CA ALA A 135 0.03 12.42 2.16
C ALA A 135 -1.03 11.35 1.92
N GLU A 136 -1.07 10.71 0.76
CA GLU A 136 -2.05 9.67 0.43
C GLU A 136 -1.33 8.40 -0.03
N LEU A 137 -1.65 7.26 0.61
CA LEU A 137 -1.10 5.95 0.25
C LEU A 137 -1.97 5.31 -0.83
N TYR A 138 -1.42 5.22 -2.04
CA TYR A 138 -2.03 4.56 -3.18
C TYR A 138 -1.66 3.07 -3.25
N PRO A 139 -2.59 2.21 -3.73
CA PRO A 139 -3.89 2.55 -4.30
C PRO A 139 -5.06 2.56 -3.28
N ASP A 140 -4.81 2.22 -2.02
CA ASP A 140 -5.85 2.13 -0.98
C ASP A 140 -6.46 3.49 -0.58
N ARG A 141 -5.83 4.59 -0.98
CA ARG A 141 -6.22 5.98 -0.71
C ARG A 141 -6.33 6.29 0.79
N LEU A 142 -5.37 5.78 1.58
CA LEU A 142 -5.28 6.13 2.99
C LEU A 142 -4.65 7.52 3.10
N GLY A 143 -5.42 8.49 3.58
CA GLY A 143 -4.98 9.87 3.76
C GLY A 143 -4.32 10.07 5.14
N PHE A 144 -3.16 10.69 5.16
CA PHE A 144 -2.42 11.08 6.35
C PHE A 144 -2.26 12.60 6.35
N GLY A 145 -2.44 13.21 7.51
CA GLY A 145 -2.35 14.65 7.69
C GLY A 145 -1.82 15.03 9.06
N ALA A 146 -1.89 16.33 9.36
CA ALA A 146 -1.60 16.83 10.69
C ALA A 146 -2.50 16.13 11.74
N PRO A 147 -1.99 15.76 12.92
CA PRO A 147 -0.70 16.17 13.51
C PRO A 147 0.51 15.30 13.07
N TRP A 148 0.36 14.46 12.05
CA TRP A 148 1.38 13.49 11.61
C TRP A 148 1.72 12.51 12.73
N ASP A 149 0.71 11.90 13.33
CA ASP A 149 0.84 10.87 14.37
C ASP A 149 0.72 9.43 13.82
N GLY A 150 0.54 9.30 12.50
CA GLY A 150 0.41 8.03 11.79
C GLY A 150 -1.01 7.48 11.72
N SER A 151 -1.99 8.19 12.29
CA SER A 151 -3.40 7.93 12.00
C SER A 151 -3.74 8.29 10.55
N TYR A 152 -4.79 7.66 10.03
CA TYR A 152 -5.23 7.84 8.65
C TYR A 152 -6.75 7.91 8.54
N ASP A 153 -7.21 8.58 7.48
CA ASP A 153 -8.60 8.57 7.02
C ASP A 153 -8.70 7.68 5.76
N ALA A 154 -9.84 7.00 5.58
CA ALA A 154 -10.07 6.04 4.49
C ALA A 154 -11.48 6.14 3.89
#